data_AF-A0A1B6GU25-F1
#
_entry.id   AF-A0A1B6GU25-F1
#
_cell.length_a   1.000
_cell.length_b   1.000
_cell.length_c   1.000
_cell.angle_alpha   90.00
_cell.angle_beta   90.00
_cell.angle_gamma   90.00
#
_symmetry.space_group_name_H-M   'P 1'
#
loop_
_entity.id
_entity.type
_entity.pdbx_description
1 polymer ?
#
loop_
_entity_poly.entity_id
_entity_poly.type
_entity_poly.pdbx_seq_one_letter_code
_entity_poly.pdbx_strand_id
1 'polypeptide(L)'
;YSVSWYKDHDEFYRYVPKSKPNQHIYRVDGIRVDHLNSDAQRVVIRNVPLRASGMYRCEVSAEAPAFSSVNGESMMNVVALPKEGPEIEGEERNYQIGDEINLNCTSARSFPAAILQWYVNDKLMGRSNETIMVQQHGLITSISRLHFRVGPEHFRKGRLQVRCVATISTYPSNTTGTSMAPAPAPVLHSPEHHRLSASSPPPALDYSKEALFSVTGSACSTRVGATLLLLTSLALLLS
;
A
#
# COMPACT_ATOMS: atom_id res chain seq x y z
N TYR A 1 -26.59 13.84 22.84
CA TYR A 1 -25.74 13.98 21.65
C TYR A 1 -25.45 12.59 21.13
N SER A 2 -25.09 12.48 19.86
CA SER A 2 -24.63 11.23 19.25
C SER A 2 -23.30 11.44 18.53
N VAL A 3 -22.55 10.35 18.35
CA VAL A 3 -21.38 10.31 17.47
C VAL A 3 -21.61 9.21 16.45
N SER A 4 -21.61 9.56 15.16
CA SER A 4 -21.89 8.65 14.06
C SER A 4 -20.68 8.59 13.13
N TRP A 5 -20.38 7.39 12.64
CA TRP A 5 -19.26 7.11 11.75
C TRP A 5 -19.75 6.48 10.46
N TYR A 6 -19.27 7.03 9.35
CA TYR A 6 -19.69 6.66 8.00
C TYR A 6 -18.48 6.24 7.17
N LYS A 7 -18.70 5.26 6.30
CA LYS A 7 -17.83 4.96 5.16
C LYS A 7 -18.62 5.32 3.91
N ASP A 8 -18.04 6.19 3.11
CA ASP A 8 -18.63 6.88 1.98
C ASP A 8 -19.92 7.61 2.42
N HIS A 9 -21.08 7.00 2.20
CA HIS A 9 -22.37 7.55 2.60
C HIS A 9 -23.11 6.68 3.64
N ASP A 10 -22.58 5.49 3.93
CA ASP A 10 -23.23 4.51 4.77
C ASP A 10 -22.69 4.57 6.19
N GLU A 11 -23.59 4.72 7.16
CA GLU A 11 -23.24 4.66 8.56
C GLU A 11 -22.87 3.23 8.95
N PHE A 12 -21.76 3.06 9.67
CA PHE A 12 -21.32 1.75 10.14
C PHE A 12 -21.24 1.65 11.66
N TYR A 13 -21.19 2.79 12.37
CA TYR A 13 -21.16 2.81 13.83
C TYR A 13 -21.77 4.10 14.41
N ARG A 14 -22.53 3.96 15.49
CA ARG A 14 -23.09 5.08 16.27
C ARG A 14 -22.90 4.86 17.76
N TYR A 15 -22.46 5.90 18.45
CA TYR A 15 -22.46 5.98 19.89
C TYR A 15 -23.53 6.96 20.39
N VAL A 16 -24.42 6.50 21.26
CA VAL A 16 -25.45 7.32 21.93
C VAL A 16 -25.37 7.02 23.43
N PRO A 17 -24.82 7.92 24.26
CA PRO A 17 -24.51 7.63 25.66
C PRO A 17 -25.71 7.19 26.50
N LYS A 18 -26.90 7.72 26.19
CA LYS A 18 -28.13 7.50 26.96
C LYS A 18 -28.96 6.31 26.44
N SER A 19 -28.61 5.71 25.30
CA SER A 19 -29.36 4.56 24.76
C SER A 19 -28.88 3.24 25.36
N LYS A 20 -29.72 2.20 25.27
CA LYS A 20 -29.38 0.83 25.61
C LYS A 20 -29.69 -0.07 24.40
N PRO A 21 -28.70 -0.64 23.69
CA PRO A 21 -27.25 -0.45 23.90
C PRO A 21 -26.80 0.99 23.56
N ASN A 22 -25.66 1.42 24.11
CA ASN A 22 -25.06 2.73 23.81
C ASN A 22 -24.24 2.71 22.49
N GLN A 23 -23.86 1.54 22.02
CA GLN A 23 -23.20 1.33 20.73
C GLN A 23 -24.18 0.67 19.74
N HIS A 24 -24.23 1.18 18.52
CA HIS A 24 -25.01 0.62 17.42
C HIS A 24 -24.08 0.39 16.23
N ILE A 25 -24.09 -0.82 15.69
CA ILE A 25 -23.24 -1.22 14.56
C ILE A 25 -24.13 -1.57 13.38
N TYR A 26 -23.80 -1.02 12.22
CA TYR A 26 -24.52 -1.25 10.98
C TYR A 26 -23.61 -1.97 9.96
N ARG A 27 -24.22 -2.80 9.11
CA ARG A 27 -23.46 -3.55 8.12
C ARG A 27 -23.08 -2.64 6.96
N VAL A 28 -21.78 -2.48 6.75
CA VAL A 28 -21.21 -1.81 5.58
C VAL A 28 -20.13 -2.70 4.98
N ASP A 29 -20.03 -2.73 3.66
CA ASP A 29 -19.13 -3.65 3.00
C ASP A 29 -17.66 -3.35 3.33
N GLY A 30 -16.90 -4.40 3.67
CA GLY A 30 -15.51 -4.27 4.11
C GLY A 30 -15.32 -3.77 5.54
N ILE A 31 -16.38 -3.40 6.26
CA ILE A 31 -16.29 -2.90 7.63
C ILE A 31 -16.62 -4.00 8.64
N ARG A 32 -15.72 -4.18 9.61
CA ARG A 32 -15.92 -5.07 10.75
C ARG A 32 -15.51 -4.38 12.03
N VAL A 33 -16.48 -3.74 12.69
CA VAL A 33 -16.26 -2.99 13.94
C VAL A 33 -15.92 -3.94 15.08
N ASP A 34 -14.92 -3.57 15.86
CA ASP A 34 -14.61 -4.16 17.15
C ASP A 34 -15.33 -3.40 18.27
N HIS A 35 -16.46 -3.95 18.69
CA HIS A 35 -17.31 -3.37 19.73
C HIS A 35 -16.57 -3.16 21.07
N LEU A 36 -15.63 -4.03 21.43
CA LEU A 36 -14.99 -3.96 22.75
C LEU A 36 -13.94 -2.84 22.83
N ASN A 37 -13.36 -2.47 21.70
CA ASN A 37 -12.34 -1.42 21.61
C ASN A 37 -12.85 -0.14 20.93
N SER A 38 -14.15 -0.05 20.65
CA SER A 38 -14.81 1.15 20.11
C SER A 38 -15.64 1.84 21.19
N ASP A 39 -15.70 3.16 21.13
CA ASP A 39 -16.38 4.00 22.12
C ASP A 39 -16.90 5.30 21.47
N ALA A 40 -17.12 6.35 22.26
CA ALA A 40 -17.61 7.64 21.79
C ALA A 40 -16.59 8.44 20.99
N GLN A 41 -15.30 8.13 21.11
CA GLN A 41 -14.20 8.91 20.55
C GLN A 41 -13.50 8.19 19.41
N ARG A 42 -13.42 6.86 19.46
CA ARG A 42 -12.74 6.04 18.45
C ARG A 42 -13.56 4.84 18.02
N VAL A 43 -13.36 4.42 16.78
CA VAL A 43 -13.92 3.17 16.23
C VAL A 43 -12.80 2.32 15.67
N VAL A 44 -12.71 1.08 16.15
CA VAL A 44 -11.70 0.12 15.70
C VAL A 44 -12.33 -0.81 14.66
N ILE A 45 -11.71 -0.90 13.49
CA ILE A 45 -12.12 -1.78 12.39
C ILE A 45 -11.09 -2.90 12.27
N ARG A 46 -11.51 -4.16 12.35
CA ARG A 46 -10.62 -5.33 12.27
C ARG A 46 -10.66 -6.01 10.90
N ASN A 47 -9.57 -6.67 10.53
CA ASN A 47 -9.40 -7.40 9.25
C ASN A 47 -9.73 -6.52 8.04
N VAL A 48 -9.13 -5.32 7.97
CA VAL A 48 -9.39 -4.31 6.94
C VAL A 48 -9.04 -4.86 5.54
N PRO A 49 -10.03 -5.17 4.68
CA PRO A 49 -9.78 -5.64 3.31
C PRO A 49 -9.60 -4.44 2.35
N LEU A 50 -9.15 -4.70 1.11
CA LEU A 50 -8.99 -3.65 0.08
C LEU A 50 -10.26 -2.79 -0.13
N ARG A 51 -11.43 -3.44 -0.10
CA ARG A 51 -12.76 -2.82 -0.24
C ARG A 51 -13.16 -1.90 0.93
N ALA A 52 -12.41 -1.90 2.04
CA ALA A 52 -12.59 -0.90 3.09
C ALA A 52 -12.02 0.47 2.71
N SER A 53 -11.29 0.60 1.60
CA SER A 53 -10.93 1.91 1.06
C SER A 53 -12.19 2.76 0.80
N GLY A 54 -12.11 4.05 1.05
CA GLY A 54 -13.24 4.97 0.91
C GLY A 54 -13.09 6.23 1.74
N MET A 55 -14.07 7.12 1.63
CA MET A 55 -14.13 8.35 2.42
C MET A 55 -14.72 8.03 3.80
N TYR A 56 -14.03 8.33 4.88
CA TYR A 56 -14.54 8.13 6.24
C TYR A 56 -14.95 9.46 6.83
N ARG A 57 -16.13 9.48 7.44
CA ARG A 57 -16.70 10.68 8.07
C ARG A 57 -17.09 10.39 9.50
N CYS A 58 -16.75 11.29 10.40
CA CYS A 58 -17.30 11.32 11.75
C CYS A 58 -18.22 12.53 11.87
N GLU A 59 -19.38 12.34 12.50
CA GLU A 59 -20.37 13.37 12.78
C GLU A 59 -20.76 13.35 14.26
N VAL A 60 -20.68 14.50 14.92
CA VAL A 60 -21.16 14.69 16.29
C VAL A 60 -22.38 15.59 16.26
N SER A 61 -23.51 15.09 16.76
CA SER A 61 -24.80 15.77 16.69
C SER A 61 -25.37 16.04 18.08
N ALA A 62 -25.70 17.30 18.35
CA ALA A 62 -26.37 17.74 19.56
C ALA A 62 -27.86 17.33 19.54
N GLU A 63 -28.41 17.03 20.72
CA GLU A 63 -29.83 16.72 20.89
C GLU A 63 -30.64 18.02 21.07
N ALA A 64 -31.96 17.88 21.17
CA ALA A 64 -32.87 18.96 21.53
C ALA A 64 -32.33 19.77 22.73
N PRO A 65 -32.49 21.11 22.73
CA PRO A 65 -33.29 21.91 21.78
C PRO A 65 -32.51 22.47 20.58
N ALA A 66 -31.18 22.35 20.55
CA ALA A 66 -30.32 23.15 19.68
C ALA A 66 -29.84 22.44 18.40
N PHE A 67 -30.32 21.21 18.13
CA PHE A 67 -30.05 20.36 16.95
C PHE A 67 -28.99 20.91 15.99
N SER A 68 -27.72 20.66 16.31
CA SER A 68 -26.57 21.10 15.52
C SER A 68 -25.60 19.94 15.35
N SER A 69 -24.86 19.91 14.23
CA SER A 69 -23.92 18.85 13.93
C SER A 69 -22.58 19.40 13.46
N VAL A 70 -21.50 18.79 13.89
CA VAL A 70 -20.14 19.03 13.38
C VAL A 70 -19.59 17.75 12.80
N ASN A 71 -18.85 17.83 11.69
CA ASN A 71 -18.29 16.65 11.05
C ASN A 71 -16.85 16.88 10.59
N GLY A 72 -16.17 15.78 10.27
CA GLY A 72 -14.85 15.76 9.66
C GLY A 72 -14.70 14.53 8.77
N GLU A 73 -13.98 14.68 7.67
CA GLU A 73 -13.83 13.66 6.63
C GLU A 73 -12.35 13.38 6.32
N SER A 74 -12.06 12.12 5.97
CA SER A 74 -10.72 11.71 5.52
C SER A 74 -10.78 10.48 4.63
N MET A 75 -9.96 10.45 3.59
CA MET A 75 -9.84 9.30 2.70
C MET A 75 -8.92 8.24 3.30
N MET A 76 -9.40 7.00 3.40
CA MET A 76 -8.58 5.83 3.72
C MET A 76 -8.31 5.02 2.45
N ASN A 77 -7.03 4.81 2.14
CA ASN A 77 -6.57 3.97 1.04
C ASN A 77 -5.91 2.70 1.59
N VAL A 78 -6.51 1.54 1.31
CA VAL A 78 -5.94 0.24 1.67
C VAL A 78 -5.12 -0.26 0.48
N VAL A 79 -3.83 -0.52 0.72
CA VAL A 79 -2.91 -1.02 -0.29
C VAL A 79 -2.44 -2.43 0.05
N ALA A 80 -2.23 -3.25 -0.99
CA ALA A 80 -1.57 -4.53 -0.88
C ALA A 80 -0.19 -4.41 -1.53
N LEU A 81 0.85 -4.41 -0.70
CA LEU A 81 2.23 -4.36 -1.18
C LEU A 81 2.65 -5.74 -1.73
N PRO A 82 3.46 -5.77 -2.80
CA PRO A 82 4.04 -7.02 -3.28
C PRO A 82 4.97 -7.61 -2.21
N LYS A 83 4.95 -8.93 -2.06
CA LYS A 83 5.82 -9.63 -1.10
C LYS A 83 7.27 -9.76 -1.59
N GLU A 84 7.46 -9.67 -2.90
CA GLU A 84 8.70 -9.94 -3.60
C GLU A 84 8.94 -8.84 -4.65
N GLY A 85 10.19 -8.69 -5.07
CA GLY A 85 10.55 -7.81 -6.18
C GLY A 85 10.01 -8.30 -7.52
N PRO A 86 10.07 -7.49 -8.57
CA PRO A 86 9.72 -7.95 -9.90
C PRO A 86 10.78 -8.94 -10.44
N GLU A 87 10.32 -9.91 -11.21
CA GLU A 87 11.17 -10.90 -11.87
C GLU A 87 11.40 -10.52 -13.33
N ILE A 88 12.62 -10.70 -13.82
CA ILE A 88 12.98 -10.47 -15.22
C ILE A 88 13.14 -11.83 -15.90
N GLU A 89 12.46 -12.01 -17.03
CA GLU A 89 12.50 -13.19 -17.88
C GLU A 89 13.08 -12.84 -19.26
N GLY A 90 13.70 -13.83 -19.92
CA GLY A 90 14.28 -13.68 -21.26
C GLY A 90 15.75 -13.22 -21.28
N GLU A 91 16.40 -13.14 -20.12
CA GLU A 91 17.80 -12.72 -20.03
C GLU A 91 18.76 -13.79 -20.59
N GLU A 92 19.69 -13.35 -21.45
CA GLU A 92 20.80 -14.14 -21.94
C GLU A 92 22.10 -13.77 -21.25
N ARG A 93 23.02 -14.73 -21.14
CA ARG A 93 24.29 -14.53 -20.42
C ARG A 93 25.25 -13.60 -21.16
N ASN A 94 25.19 -13.56 -22.49
CA ASN A 94 26.14 -12.85 -23.33
C ASN A 94 25.38 -12.11 -24.43
N TYR A 95 25.39 -10.77 -24.36
CA TYR A 95 24.88 -9.92 -25.42
C TYR A 95 26.04 -9.26 -26.16
N GLN A 96 25.93 -9.20 -27.49
CA GLN A 96 26.84 -8.53 -28.39
C GLN A 96 26.19 -7.29 -29.00
N ILE A 97 27.02 -6.37 -29.50
CA ILE A 97 26.53 -5.21 -30.25
C ILE A 97 25.84 -5.73 -31.52
N GLY A 98 24.61 -5.27 -31.73
CA GLY A 98 23.77 -5.68 -32.84
C GLY A 98 22.66 -6.66 -32.47
N ASP A 99 22.76 -7.32 -31.30
CA ASP A 99 21.73 -8.23 -30.77
C ASP A 99 20.44 -7.50 -30.46
N GLU A 100 19.34 -8.26 -30.40
CA GLU A 100 18.03 -7.75 -30.05
C GLU A 100 17.63 -8.27 -28.67
N ILE A 101 17.43 -7.34 -27.73
CA ILE A 101 16.97 -7.66 -26.38
C ILE A 101 15.46 -7.66 -26.36
N ASN A 102 14.87 -8.71 -25.78
CA ASN A 102 13.44 -8.82 -25.55
C ASN A 102 13.21 -9.45 -24.17
N LEU A 103 13.00 -8.59 -23.17
CA LEU A 103 12.83 -9.00 -21.78
C LEU A 103 11.44 -8.68 -21.30
N ASN A 104 10.89 -9.56 -20.47
CA ASN A 104 9.67 -9.28 -19.72
C ASN A 104 10.03 -9.08 -18.26
N CYS A 105 9.44 -8.07 -17.65
CA CYS A 105 9.49 -7.85 -16.22
C CYS A 105 8.10 -8.05 -15.65
N THR A 106 7.96 -8.99 -14.71
CA THR A 106 6.69 -9.34 -14.08
C THR A 106 6.74 -8.95 -12.61
N SER A 107 5.83 -8.08 -12.18
CA SER A 107 5.69 -7.74 -10.76
C SER A 107 4.95 -8.84 -9.99
N ALA A 108 5.28 -8.99 -8.70
CA ALA A 108 4.39 -9.71 -7.79
C ALA A 108 3.04 -8.97 -7.64
N ARG A 109 2.00 -9.72 -7.28
CA ARG A 109 0.64 -9.21 -7.11
C ARG A 109 0.57 -8.07 -6.08
N SER A 110 -0.04 -6.96 -6.44
CA SER A 110 -0.21 -5.78 -5.58
C SER A 110 -1.53 -5.06 -5.81
N PHE A 111 -1.89 -4.14 -4.91
CA PHE A 111 -2.95 -3.17 -5.13
C PHE A 111 -2.54 -1.81 -4.55
N PRO A 112 -2.54 -0.71 -5.32
CA PRO A 112 -2.81 -0.65 -6.77
C PRO A 112 -1.75 -1.40 -7.60
N ALA A 113 -1.94 -1.40 -8.92
CA ALA A 113 -1.01 -2.00 -9.87
C ALA A 113 0.40 -1.40 -9.73
N ALA A 114 1.43 -2.24 -9.76
CA ALA A 114 2.80 -1.77 -9.75
C ALA A 114 3.15 -1.04 -11.04
N ILE A 115 3.84 0.09 -10.91
CA ILE A 115 4.42 0.82 -12.03
C ILE A 115 5.81 0.24 -12.26
N LEU A 116 6.04 -0.32 -13.45
CA LEU A 116 7.31 -0.91 -13.83
C LEU A 116 8.18 0.08 -14.59
N GLN A 117 9.47 0.13 -14.24
CA GLN A 117 10.46 1.00 -14.86
C GLN A 117 11.74 0.22 -15.16
N TRP A 118 12.23 0.37 -16.40
CA TRP A 118 13.44 -0.27 -16.87
C TRP A 118 14.64 0.66 -16.80
N TYR A 119 15.76 0.11 -16.34
CA TYR A 119 17.05 0.76 -16.27
C TYR A 119 18.07 -0.09 -17.02
N VAL A 120 18.83 0.55 -17.91
CA VAL A 120 20.00 -0.06 -18.55
C VAL A 120 21.23 0.71 -18.08
N ASN A 121 22.12 0.03 -17.35
CA ASN A 121 23.29 0.63 -16.72
C ASN A 121 22.94 1.92 -15.94
N ASP A 122 21.89 1.82 -15.10
CA ASP A 122 21.30 2.88 -14.28
C ASP A 122 20.69 4.07 -15.03
N LYS A 123 20.61 4.01 -16.35
CA LYS A 123 19.87 4.97 -17.16
C LYS A 123 18.43 4.50 -17.35
N LEU A 124 17.46 5.34 -16.96
CA LEU A 124 16.04 5.08 -17.17
C LEU A 124 15.73 5.05 -18.68
N MET A 125 15.09 3.97 -19.14
CA MET A 125 14.77 3.75 -20.56
C MET A 125 13.44 4.37 -21.01
N GLY A 126 12.81 5.19 -20.15
CA GLY A 126 11.47 5.74 -20.37
C GLY A 126 10.37 4.76 -19.92
N ARG A 127 9.10 5.15 -20.12
CA ARG A 127 7.97 4.26 -19.88
C ARG A 127 7.90 3.27 -21.04
N SER A 128 7.89 1.98 -20.74
CA SER A 128 7.58 0.98 -21.77
C SER A 128 6.16 1.22 -22.28
N ASN A 129 5.98 1.25 -23.60
CA ASN A 129 4.67 1.39 -24.22
C ASN A 129 3.83 0.11 -24.09
N GLU A 130 4.44 -1.01 -23.67
CA GLU A 130 3.80 -2.31 -23.53
C GLU A 130 3.78 -2.70 -22.04
N THR A 131 2.84 -2.12 -21.29
CA THR A 131 2.54 -2.59 -19.93
C THR A 131 1.19 -3.30 -19.93
N ILE A 132 1.19 -4.57 -19.55
CA ILE A 132 -0.01 -5.39 -19.38
C ILE A 132 -0.33 -5.47 -17.90
N MET A 133 -1.59 -5.28 -17.53
CA MET A 133 -2.06 -5.46 -16.16
C MET A 133 -3.03 -6.63 -16.11
N VAL A 134 -2.72 -7.62 -15.28
CA VAL A 134 -3.54 -8.82 -15.08
C VAL A 134 -4.13 -8.76 -13.68
N GLN A 135 -5.45 -8.72 -13.57
CA GLN A 135 -6.14 -8.71 -12.29
C GLN A 135 -6.59 -10.12 -11.91
N GLN A 136 -6.24 -10.55 -10.70
CA GLN A 136 -6.65 -11.83 -10.12
C GLN A 136 -6.94 -11.66 -8.63
N HIS A 137 -8.13 -12.08 -8.18
CA HIS A 137 -8.56 -12.01 -6.78
C HIS A 137 -8.43 -10.60 -6.14
N GLY A 138 -8.69 -9.54 -6.93
CA GLY A 138 -8.61 -8.15 -6.45
C GLY A 138 -7.19 -7.58 -6.40
N LEU A 139 -6.16 -8.36 -6.71
CA LEU A 139 -4.79 -7.90 -6.85
C LEU A 139 -4.40 -7.83 -8.32
N ILE A 140 -3.39 -7.01 -8.63
CA ILE A 140 -2.95 -6.71 -9.98
C ILE A 140 -1.48 -7.11 -10.11
N THR A 141 -1.17 -7.82 -11.18
CA THR A 141 0.18 -8.10 -11.66
C THR A 141 0.43 -7.25 -12.89
N SER A 142 1.43 -6.38 -12.82
CA SER A 142 1.91 -5.63 -13.98
C SER A 142 3.05 -6.39 -14.65
N ILE A 143 3.02 -6.44 -15.97
CA ILE A 143 4.07 -7.01 -16.82
C ILE A 143 4.51 -5.92 -17.79
N SER A 144 5.81 -5.66 -17.91
CA SER A 144 6.36 -4.68 -18.84
C SER A 144 7.39 -5.34 -19.73
N ARG A 145 7.34 -5.05 -21.03
CA ARG A 145 8.36 -5.50 -21.98
C ARG A 145 9.43 -4.45 -22.21
N LEU A 146 10.69 -4.87 -22.25
CA LEU A 146 11.82 -4.08 -22.74
C LEU A 146 12.29 -4.68 -24.05
N HIS A 147 12.26 -3.87 -25.11
CA HIS A 147 12.71 -4.27 -26.43
C HIS A 147 13.60 -3.18 -27.05
N PHE A 148 14.84 -3.52 -27.38
CA PHE A 148 15.76 -2.62 -28.09
C PHE A 148 16.91 -3.41 -28.73
N ARG A 149 17.54 -2.80 -29.73
CA ARG A 149 18.77 -3.32 -30.34
C ARG A 149 20.00 -2.83 -29.58
N VAL A 150 20.90 -3.74 -29.24
CA VAL A 150 22.08 -3.46 -28.44
C VAL A 150 23.09 -2.61 -29.23
N GLY A 151 23.24 -1.35 -28.84
CA GLY A 151 24.26 -0.43 -29.34
C GLY A 151 25.47 -0.25 -28.39
N PRO A 152 26.60 0.31 -28.86
CA PRO A 152 27.79 0.57 -28.05
C PRO A 152 27.53 1.41 -26.78
N GLU A 153 26.60 2.37 -26.86
CA GLU A 153 26.18 3.27 -25.78
C GLU A 153 25.52 2.55 -24.60
N HIS A 154 25.05 1.32 -24.82
CA HIS A 154 24.44 0.51 -23.78
C HIS A 154 25.47 -0.21 -22.92
N PHE A 155 26.75 -0.26 -23.30
CA PHE A 155 27.80 -0.88 -22.49
C PHE A 155 28.53 0.15 -21.61
N ARG A 156 28.78 -0.20 -20.35
CA ARG A 156 29.68 0.53 -19.46
C ARG A 156 30.78 -0.39 -18.99
N LYS A 157 32.03 -0.05 -19.34
CA LYS A 157 33.22 -0.88 -19.04
C LYS A 157 33.05 -2.34 -19.50
N GLY A 158 32.47 -2.53 -20.69
CA GLY A 158 32.22 -3.86 -21.27
C GLY A 158 31.04 -4.63 -20.67
N ARG A 159 30.25 -4.03 -19.76
CA ARG A 159 29.09 -4.68 -19.14
C ARG A 159 27.79 -4.02 -19.54
N LEU A 160 26.81 -4.84 -19.88
CA LEU A 160 25.41 -4.47 -20.02
C LEU A 160 24.68 -4.97 -18.77
N GLN A 161 24.00 -4.07 -18.05
CA GLN A 161 23.20 -4.43 -16.88
C GLN A 161 21.78 -3.92 -17.08
N VAL A 162 20.81 -4.82 -16.97
CA VAL A 162 19.39 -4.47 -17.00
C VAL A 162 18.80 -4.61 -15.61
N ARG A 163 17.96 -3.66 -15.21
CA ARG A 163 17.23 -3.69 -13.94
C ARG A 163 15.80 -3.24 -14.16
N CYS A 164 14.86 -3.95 -13.56
CA CYS A 164 13.46 -3.57 -13.51
C CYS A 164 13.10 -3.16 -12.08
N VAL A 165 12.37 -2.06 -11.92
CA VAL A 165 11.88 -1.58 -10.62
C VAL A 165 10.37 -1.53 -10.64
N ALA A 166 9.75 -2.08 -9.60
CA ALA A 166 8.32 -2.03 -9.37
C ALA A 166 8.01 -1.03 -8.24
N THR A 167 7.13 -0.06 -8.51
CA THR A 167 6.74 0.98 -7.54
C THR A 167 5.23 1.01 -7.37
N ILE A 168 4.75 1.09 -6.12
CA ILE A 168 3.34 1.26 -5.78
C ILE A 168 3.07 2.73 -5.45
N SER A 169 2.20 3.41 -6.21
CA SER A 169 1.77 4.77 -5.87
C SER A 169 0.60 4.72 -4.89
N THR A 170 0.72 5.38 -3.73
CA THR A 170 -0.33 5.43 -2.70
C THR A 170 -1.22 6.67 -2.78
N TYR A 171 -0.93 7.58 -3.71
CA TYR A 171 -1.65 8.82 -3.96
C TYR A 171 -2.14 8.92 -5.41
N PRO A 172 -3.32 9.49 -5.65
CA PRO A 172 -3.81 9.74 -7.00
C PRO A 172 -2.89 10.73 -7.71
N SER A 173 -2.56 10.46 -8.97
CA SER A 173 -1.62 11.22 -9.80
C SER A 173 -2.03 12.66 -10.15
N ASN A 174 -3.10 13.19 -9.55
CA ASN A 174 -3.69 14.49 -9.87
C ASN A 174 -3.42 15.55 -8.78
N THR A 175 -2.31 15.45 -8.05
CA THR A 175 -1.84 16.57 -7.22
C THR A 175 -0.61 17.16 -7.88
N THR A 176 -0.75 18.34 -8.49
CA THR A 176 0.34 19.27 -8.82
C THR A 176 0.95 19.84 -7.53
N GLY A 177 1.40 18.94 -6.65
CA GLY A 177 2.07 19.24 -5.40
C GLY A 177 3.55 18.89 -5.53
N THR A 178 4.40 19.84 -5.17
CA THR A 178 5.86 19.79 -5.21
C THR A 178 6.38 18.42 -4.75
N SER A 179 7.16 17.77 -5.61
CA SER A 179 7.73 16.46 -5.32
C SER A 179 8.61 16.53 -4.07
N MET A 180 8.18 15.94 -2.98
CA MET A 180 9.13 15.36 -2.03
C MET A 180 9.66 14.10 -2.70
N ALA A 181 10.95 14.12 -3.01
CA ALA A 181 11.65 12.98 -3.57
C ALA A 181 11.32 11.72 -2.74
N PRO A 182 10.97 10.59 -3.38
CA PRO A 182 10.81 9.35 -2.64
C PRO A 182 12.13 9.05 -1.94
N ALA A 183 12.05 8.75 -0.63
CA ALA A 183 13.18 8.23 0.11
C ALA A 183 13.74 7.01 -0.64
N PRO A 184 15.06 6.84 -0.71
CA PRO A 184 15.64 5.67 -1.35
C PRO A 184 15.06 4.41 -0.71
N ALA A 185 14.47 3.55 -1.54
CA ALA A 185 14.08 2.21 -1.11
C ALA A 185 15.29 1.53 -0.45
N PRO A 186 15.09 0.73 0.61
CA PRO A 186 16.18 -0.07 1.16
C PRO A 186 16.71 -0.95 0.03
N VAL A 187 17.95 -0.67 -0.38
CA VAL A 187 18.68 -1.44 -1.37
C VAL A 187 18.94 -2.80 -0.74
N LEU A 188 18.08 -3.78 -1.04
CA LEU A 188 18.42 -5.16 -0.80
C LEU A 188 19.51 -5.51 -1.82
N HIS A 189 20.76 -5.36 -1.39
CA HIS A 189 21.89 -5.87 -2.14
C HIS A 189 21.68 -7.36 -2.34
N SER A 190 21.58 -7.79 -3.59
CA SER A 190 21.83 -9.18 -3.96
C SER A 190 23.33 -9.32 -4.17
N PRO A 191 24.08 -10.05 -3.31
CA PRO A 191 25.44 -10.43 -3.64
C PRO A 191 25.40 -11.69 -4.51
N GLU A 192 26.10 -11.59 -5.64
CA GLU A 192 26.81 -12.65 -6.37
C GLU A 192 26.20 -14.05 -6.44
N HIS A 193 25.85 -14.47 -7.66
CA HIS A 193 25.60 -15.87 -7.98
C HIS A 193 26.91 -16.70 -7.93
N HIS A 194 27.24 -17.20 -6.74
CA HIS A 194 27.74 -18.57 -6.57
C HIS A 194 26.70 -19.38 -5.77
N ARG A 195 26.11 -20.36 -6.47
CA ARG A 195 25.29 -21.50 -6.04
C ARG A 195 24.70 -21.51 -4.61
N LEU A 196 23.36 -21.32 -4.58
CA LEU A 196 22.33 -21.82 -3.64
C LEU A 196 22.72 -22.06 -2.17
N SER A 197 22.29 -21.14 -1.31
CA SER A 197 21.83 -21.43 0.05
C SER A 197 20.56 -20.62 0.29
N ALA A 198 19.52 -21.26 0.82
CA ALA A 198 18.22 -20.66 1.05
C ALA A 198 18.35 -19.46 2.00
N SER A 199 18.18 -18.25 1.48
CA SER A 199 17.87 -17.11 2.32
C SER A 199 16.47 -17.36 2.89
N SER A 200 16.38 -17.32 4.21
CA SER A 200 15.09 -17.33 4.91
C SER A 200 14.14 -16.33 4.25
N PRO A 201 12.86 -16.70 4.03
CA PRO A 201 11.91 -15.77 3.46
C PRO A 201 11.93 -14.46 4.27
N PRO A 202 11.80 -13.28 3.63
CA PRO A 202 11.54 -12.06 4.38
C PRO A 202 10.36 -12.34 5.32
N PRO A 203 10.38 -11.84 6.57
CA PRO A 203 9.29 -12.09 7.50
C PRO A 203 7.99 -11.77 6.78
N ALA A 204 7.09 -12.76 6.69
CA ALA A 204 5.82 -12.59 6.02
C ALA A 204 5.20 -11.30 6.54
N LEU A 205 4.94 -10.34 5.64
CA LEU A 205 4.24 -9.13 6.04
C LEU A 205 2.90 -9.60 6.59
N ASP A 206 2.77 -9.44 7.89
CA ASP A 206 1.66 -10.01 8.64
C ASP A 206 0.39 -9.22 8.29
N TYR A 207 -0.44 -9.81 7.42
CA TYR A 207 -1.79 -9.32 7.10
C TYR A 207 -2.70 -9.26 8.33
N SER A 208 -2.28 -9.84 9.46
CA SER A 208 -2.97 -9.75 10.74
C SER A 208 -2.57 -8.54 11.58
N LYS A 209 -1.71 -7.64 11.07
CA LYS A 209 -1.57 -6.30 11.66
C LYS A 209 -2.90 -5.57 11.50
N GLU A 210 -3.71 -5.69 12.54
CA GLU A 210 -4.86 -4.87 12.85
C GLU A 210 -4.44 -3.43 12.55
N ALA A 211 -4.99 -2.87 11.48
CA ALA A 211 -4.86 -1.44 11.27
C ALA A 211 -5.71 -0.81 12.37
N LEU A 212 -5.06 -0.58 13.51
CA LEU A 212 -5.60 0.07 14.68
C LEU A 212 -5.72 1.55 14.30
N PHE A 213 -6.69 1.84 13.44
CA PHE A 213 -7.07 3.20 13.12
C PHE A 213 -7.82 3.73 14.33
N SER A 214 -7.07 4.28 15.27
CA SER A 214 -7.63 5.17 16.25
C SER A 214 -7.91 6.48 15.54
N VAL A 215 -9.16 6.73 15.16
CA VAL A 215 -9.55 8.09 14.85
C VAL A 215 -9.65 8.83 16.19
N THR A 216 -8.51 9.31 16.70
CA THR A 216 -8.49 10.17 17.88
C THR A 216 -8.91 11.57 17.48
N GLY A 217 -10.10 11.98 17.87
CA GLY A 217 -10.52 13.36 17.79
C GLY A 217 -11.27 13.76 19.06
N SER A 218 -10.65 14.59 19.89
CA SER A 218 -11.41 15.57 20.67
C SER A 218 -12.11 16.47 19.66
N ALA A 219 -13.35 16.10 19.30
CA ALA A 219 -14.14 16.66 18.19
C ALA A 219 -13.39 16.69 16.84
N CYS A 220 -13.48 15.62 16.04
CA CYS A 220 -13.13 15.62 14.60
C CYS A 220 -11.85 16.40 14.21
N SER A 221 -10.77 16.32 15.00
CA SER A 221 -9.57 17.09 14.72
C SER A 221 -8.65 16.36 13.74
N THR A 222 -8.29 17.08 12.69
CA THR A 222 -7.42 16.75 11.57
C THR A 222 -6.01 16.32 11.99
N ARG A 223 -5.82 15.07 12.39
CA ARG A 223 -4.52 14.39 12.30
C ARG A 223 -4.71 12.95 11.83
N VAL A 224 -4.57 12.73 10.53
CA VAL A 224 -4.24 11.41 9.98
C VAL A 224 -2.78 11.13 10.35
N GLY A 225 -2.56 10.78 11.61
CA GLY A 225 -1.30 10.21 12.06
C GLY A 225 -1.42 8.70 11.94
N ALA A 226 -0.89 8.12 10.86
CA ALA A 226 -0.56 6.70 10.84
C ALA A 226 0.61 6.47 11.82
N THR A 227 0.33 6.51 13.13
CA THR A 227 1.32 6.13 14.13
C THR A 227 1.33 4.61 14.17
N LEU A 228 2.27 4.03 13.42
CA LEU A 228 2.59 2.61 13.47
C LEU A 228 3.14 2.32 14.88
N LEU A 229 2.29 1.97 15.84
CA LEU A 229 2.73 1.43 17.13
C LEU A 229 3.27 0.02 16.87
N LEU A 230 4.56 -0.05 16.54
CA LEU A 230 5.34 -1.27 16.66
C LEU A 230 5.44 -1.60 18.15
N LEU A 231 4.51 -2.42 18.66
CA LEU A 231 4.76 -3.17 19.87
C LEU A 231 5.80 -4.24 19.54
N THR A 232 7.07 -3.93 19.80
CA THR A 232 8.12 -4.94 19.87
C THR A 232 7.86 -5.82 21.08
N SER A 233 7.67 -7.10 20.82
CA SER A 233 7.80 -8.17 21.81
C SER A 233 9.18 -8.11 22.45
N LEU A 234 9.26 -7.76 23.75
CA LEU A 234 10.37 -8.14 24.60
C LEU A 234 9.87 -9.13 25.66
N ALA A 235 9.93 -10.40 25.29
CA ALA A 235 10.19 -11.54 26.16
C ALA A 235 11.02 -12.49 25.27
N LEU A 236 12.21 -12.98 25.58
CA LEU A 236 13.01 -13.07 26.80
C LEU A 236 14.50 -13.01 26.38
N LEU A 237 15.44 -12.86 27.32
CA LEU A 237 16.44 -13.89 27.65
C LEU A 237 17.52 -13.35 28.63
N LEU A 238 17.59 -14.04 29.78
CA LEU A 238 18.80 -14.44 30.54
C LEU A 238 19.72 -13.36 31.12
N SER A 239 19.68 -13.19 32.45
CA SER A 239 20.70 -13.61 33.43
C SER A 239 20.35 -13.05 34.80
#